data_AF-A0A957C8S4-F1
#
_entry.id   AF-A0A957C8S4-F1
#
_cell.length_a   1.000
_cell.length_b   1.000
_cell.length_c   1.000
_cell.angle_alpha   90.00
_cell.angle_beta   90.00
_cell.angle_gamma   90.00
#
_symmetry.space_group_name_H-M   'P 1'
#
loop_
_entity.id
_entity.type
_entity.pdbx_description
1 polymer ?
#
loop_
_entity_poly.entity_id
_entity_poly.type
_entity_poly.pdbx_seq_one_letter_code
_entity_poly.pdbx_strand_id
1 'polypeptide(L)' 'VAEEAAQILVGKRPSEEVWLETAVAASQNEIDPRGDIHATADYKRHLAKVLTVRALKQAFARKTIKNSP' A
#
# COMPACT_ATOMS: atom_id res chain seq x y z
N VAL A 1 12.10 -2.91 -0.94
CA VAL A 1 11.00 -2.53 -0.02
C VAL A 1 10.55 -1.13 -0.43
N ALA A 2 9.29 -0.76 -0.22
CA ALA A 2 8.73 0.56 -0.53
C ALA A 2 9.03 1.52 0.65
N GLU A 3 10.18 2.21 0.63
CA GLU A 3 10.76 2.92 1.78
C GLU A 3 10.12 4.29 2.01
N GLU A 4 9.91 5.09 0.97
CA GLU A 4 9.22 6.37 1.02
C GLU A 4 7.76 6.16 1.42
N ALA A 5 7.09 5.16 0.82
CA ALA A 5 5.73 4.83 1.19
C ALA A 5 5.63 4.39 2.66
N ALA A 6 6.58 3.60 3.16
CA ALA A 6 6.60 3.19 4.56
C ALA A 6 6.78 4.37 5.52
N GLN A 7 7.58 5.37 5.15
CA GLN A 7 7.81 6.56 5.98
C GLN A 7 6.53 7.37 6.21
N ILE A 8 5.60 7.42 5.24
CA ILE A 8 4.30 8.08 5.39
C ILE A 8 3.52 7.53 6.58
N LEU A 9 3.65 6.24 6.89
CA LEU A 9 2.93 5.59 7.97
C LEU A 9 3.45 5.95 9.37
N VAL A 10 4.70 6.41 9.48
CA VAL A 10 5.36 6.65 10.76
C VAL A 10 4.73 7.84 11.48
N GLY A 11 4.25 7.61 12.71
CA GLY A 11 3.62 8.65 13.53
C GLY A 11 2.21 9.06 13.10
N LYS A 12 1.66 8.50 12.00
CA LYS A 12 0.29 8.77 11.57
C LYS A 12 -0.72 7.86 12.28
N ARG A 13 -1.92 8.39 12.50
CA ARG A 13 -3.06 7.56 12.91
C ARG A 13 -3.58 6.77 11.70
N PRO A 14 -3.97 5.49 11.86
CA PRO A 14 -4.51 4.71 10.75
C PRO A 14 -5.81 5.34 10.23
N SER A 15 -5.84 5.71 8.95
CA SER A 15 -7.00 6.28 8.27
C SER A 15 -6.99 5.91 6.79
N GLU A 16 -8.15 6.04 6.14
CA GLU A 16 -8.27 5.77 4.70
C GLU A 16 -7.40 6.70 3.85
N GLU A 17 -7.29 7.96 4.25
CA GLU A 17 -6.43 8.95 3.61
C GLU A 17 -4.96 8.52 3.65
N VAL A 18 -4.45 8.13 4.83
CA VAL A 18 -3.05 7.69 5.00
C VAL A 18 -2.77 6.43 4.19
N TRP A 19 -3.72 5.48 4.13
CA TRP A 19 -3.56 4.28 3.31
C TRP A 19 -3.52 4.59 1.81
N LEU A 20 -4.36 5.52 1.35
CA LEU A 20 -4.40 5.92 -0.04
C LEU A 20 -3.12 6.66 -0.44
N GLU A 21 -2.66 7.59 0.40
CA GLU A 21 -1.40 8.33 0.22
C GLU A 21 -0.21 7.36 0.10
N THR A 22 -0.10 6.43 1.06
CA THR A 22 0.92 5.38 1.07
C THR A 22 0.86 4.52 -0.19
N ALA A 23 -0.33 4.12 -0.62
CA ALA A 23 -0.52 3.29 -1.80
C ALA A 23 -0.17 4.02 -3.11
N VAL A 24 -0.41 5.34 -3.18
CA VAL A 24 0.00 6.16 -4.32
C VAL A 24 1.51 6.25 -4.39
N ALA A 25 2.19 6.59 -3.28
CA ALA A 25 3.65 6.64 -3.22
C ALA A 25 4.28 5.30 -3.66
N ALA A 26 3.82 4.18 -3.09
CA ALA A 26 4.35 2.86 -3.43
C ALA A 26 4.14 2.49 -4.91
N SER A 27 2.99 2.84 -5.50
CA SER A 27 2.63 2.41 -6.87
C SER A 27 3.15 3.31 -7.98
N GLN A 28 3.35 4.59 -7.69
CA GLN A 28 3.77 5.59 -8.67
C GLN A 28 5.27 5.88 -8.59
N ASN A 29 5.84 5.91 -7.38
CA ASN A 29 7.19 6.44 -7.18
C ASN A 29 8.24 5.34 -6.99
N GLU A 30 7.85 4.18 -6.45
CA GLU A 30 8.83 3.18 -5.97
C GLU A 30 8.85 1.87 -6.75
N ILE A 31 7.94 1.69 -7.72
CA ILE A 31 7.94 0.51 -8.59
C ILE A 31 8.21 0.91 -10.04
N ASP A 32 8.92 0.05 -10.76
CA ASP A 32 9.10 0.16 -12.21
C ASP A 32 8.67 -1.13 -12.93
N PRO A 33 7.35 -1.42 -12.97
CA PRO A 33 6.83 -2.59 -13.65
C PRO A 33 6.98 -2.46 -15.16
N ARG A 34 7.58 -3.48 -15.78
CA ARG A 34 7.53 -3.66 -17.24
C ARG A 34 6.19 -4.28 -17.65
N GLY A 35 5.66 -3.84 -18.79
CA GLY A 35 4.54 -4.52 -19.44
C GLY A 35 4.97 -5.85 -20.06
N ASP A 36 4.08 -6.83 -20.04
CA ASP A 36 4.27 -8.14 -20.68
C ASP A 36 2.93 -8.70 -21.20
N ILE A 37 2.96 -9.95 -21.67
CA ILE A 37 1.78 -10.66 -22.19
C ILE A 37 0.65 -10.84 -21.15
N HIS A 38 0.95 -10.71 -19.87
CA HIS A 38 -0.01 -10.91 -18.79
C HIS A 38 -0.63 -9.60 -18.31
N ALA A 39 0.11 -8.49 -18.35
CA ALA A 39 -0.41 -7.19 -17.96
C ALA A 39 0.45 -6.01 -18.44
N THR A 40 -0.21 -4.88 -18.67
CA THR A 40 0.44 -3.59 -18.91
C THR A 40 1.11 -3.05 -17.63
N ALA A 41 2.11 -2.18 -17.81
CA ALA A 41 2.74 -1.48 -16.69
C ALA A 41 1.70 -0.71 -15.86
N ASP A 42 0.78 0.00 -16.52
CA ASP A 42 -0.28 0.77 -15.87
C ASP A 42 -1.22 -0.10 -15.03
N TYR A 43 -1.60 -1.27 -15.56
CA TYR A 43 -2.40 -2.23 -14.80
C TYR A 43 -1.65 -2.72 -13.57
N LYS A 44 -0.35 -3.03 -13.68
CA LYS A 44 0.48 -3.45 -12.55
C LYS A 44 0.61 -2.34 -11.50
N ARG A 45 0.74 -1.06 -11.91
CA ARG A 45 0.73 0.10 -11.01
C ARG A 45 -0.60 0.24 -10.28
N HIS A 46 -1.70 0.17 -11.03
CA HIS A 46 -3.04 0.21 -10.45
C HIS A 46 -3.25 -0.92 -9.43
N LEU A 47 -2.85 -2.14 -9.79
CA LEU A 47 -2.96 -3.30 -8.92
C LEU A 47 -2.13 -3.13 -7.64
N ALA A 48 -0.89 -2.63 -7.74
CA ALA A 48 -0.05 -2.35 -6.59
C ALA A 48 -0.73 -1.35 -5.63
N LYS A 49 -1.34 -0.29 -6.15
CA LYS A 49 -2.10 0.67 -5.34
C LYS A 49 -3.24 -0.02 -4.57
N VAL A 50 -4.06 -0.80 -5.27
CA VAL A 50 -5.21 -1.48 -4.66
C VAL A 50 -4.77 -2.48 -3.59
N LEU A 51 -3.74 -3.27 -3.87
CA LEU A 51 -3.23 -4.27 -2.93
C LEU A 51 -2.60 -3.64 -1.70
N THR A 52 -1.87 -2.53 -1.83
CA THR A 52 -1.29 -1.80 -0.69
C THR A 52 -2.37 -1.31 0.27
N VAL A 53 -3.47 -0.70 -0.24
CA VAL A 53 -4.58 -0.27 0.62
C VAL A 53 -5.20 -1.47 1.36
N ARG A 54 -5.45 -2.58 0.66
CA ARG A 54 -6.04 -3.79 1.26
C ARG A 54 -5.13 -4.38 2.34
N ALA A 55 -3.83 -4.48 2.07
CA ALA A 55 -2.85 -5.00 2.99
C ALA A 55 -2.77 -4.14 4.27
N LEU A 56 -2.77 -2.81 4.14
CA LEU A 56 -2.79 -1.90 5.28
C LEU A 56 -4.06 -2.06 6.12
N LYS A 57 -5.25 -2.06 5.48
CA LYS A 57 -6.52 -2.33 6.16
C LYS A 57 -6.49 -3.64 6.95
N GLN A 58 -5.99 -4.71 6.34
CA GLN A 58 -5.87 -6.03 6.98
C GLN A 58 -4.85 -6.05 8.12
N ALA A 59 -3.70 -5.40 7.97
CA ALA A 59 -2.67 -5.36 8.99
C ALA A 59 -3.16 -4.63 10.25
N PHE A 60 -3.82 -3.49 10.09
CA PHE A 60 -4.37 -2.74 11.21
C PHE A 60 -5.58 -3.43 11.85
N ALA A 61 -6.46 -4.08 11.07
CA ALA A 61 -7.53 -4.92 11.61
C ALA A 61 -7.01 -6.13 12.41
N ARG A 62 -5.88 -6.72 12.01
CA ARG A 62 -5.24 -7.81 12.77
C ARG A 62 -4.67 -7.31 14.10
N LYS A 63 -4.08 -6.12 14.12
CA LYS A 63 -3.57 -5.50 15.35
C LYS A 63 -4.69 -5.22 16.36
N THR A 64 -5.89 -4.87 15.91
CA THR A 64 -7.03 -4.67 16.81
C THR A 64 -7.57 -5.97 17.41
N ILE A 65 -7.42 -7.11 16.74
CA ILE A 65 -7.90 -8.42 17.25
C ILE A 65 -6.91 -9.04 18.26
N LYS A 66 -5.60 -8.84 18.09
CA LYS A 66 -4.57 -9.46 18.94
C LYS A 66 -4.27 -8.68 20.24
N ASN A 67 -4.92 -7.53 20.43
CA ASN A 67 -4.76 -6.66 21.61
C ASN A 67 -5.95 -6.73 22.61
N SER A 68 -6.83 -7.74 22.51
CA SER A 68 -7.79 -8.02 23.57
C SER A 68 -7.09 -8.76 24.73
N PRO A 69 -7.29 -8.33 26.00
CA PRO A 69 -6.77 -9.02 27.19
C PRO A 69 -7.41 -10.40 27.41
#